data_AF-A0A1H9CSR4-F1
#
_entry.id   AF-A0A1H9CSR4-F1
#
_cell.length_a   1.000
_cell.length_b   1.000
_cell.length_c   1.000
_cell.angle_alpha   90.00
_cell.angle_beta   90.00
_cell.angle_gamma   90.00
#
_symmetry.space_group_name_H-M   'P 1'
#
loop_
_entity.id
_entity.type
_entity.pdbx_description
1 polymer ?
#
loop_
_entity_poly.entity_id
_entity_poly.type
_entity_poly.pdbx_seq_one_letter_code
_entity_poly.pdbx_strand_id
1 'polypeptide(L)'
;MIKPAPHLLDVASALLPGTPLDNAVVAPDGTIHEVLLIPGVAAVRVSRRPLDATSLPRRTEVLRRLAGADLPFQVLVPLTEVITFGERAAVAVSWVDGTGLPEGAGTPEQVAEVLETVRSVPLTDSLMEVLDNRAEGSSWSAIIAEE
;
A
#
# COMPACT_ATOMS: atom_id res chain seq x y z
N MET A 1 -11.09 -18.63 1.99
CA MET A 1 -9.81 -18.17 2.58
C MET A 1 -8.68 -18.92 1.91
N ILE A 2 -7.73 -18.21 1.30
CA ILE A 2 -6.58 -18.82 0.64
C ILE A 2 -5.50 -19.03 1.70
N LYS A 3 -5.07 -20.28 1.88
CA LYS A 3 -4.00 -20.63 2.82
C LYS A 3 -2.67 -20.03 2.32
N PRO A 4 -1.88 -19.38 3.19
CA PRO A 4 -0.61 -18.80 2.77
C PRO A 4 0.43 -19.86 2.41
N ALA A 5 1.18 -19.58 1.35
CA ALA A 5 2.36 -20.36 1.01
C ALA A 5 3.44 -20.19 2.10
N PRO A 6 4.26 -21.22 2.38
CA PRO A 6 5.25 -21.18 3.46
C PRO A 6 6.17 -19.96 3.40
N HIS A 7 6.65 -19.60 2.20
CA HIS A 7 7.54 -18.46 2.02
C HIS A 7 6.93 -17.11 2.46
N LEU A 8 5.60 -16.92 2.39
CA LEU A 8 4.95 -15.70 2.88
C LEU A 8 4.92 -15.66 4.41
N LEU A 9 4.74 -16.81 5.05
CA LEU A 9 4.80 -16.94 6.51
C LEU A 9 6.23 -16.69 7.03
N ASP A 10 7.24 -17.16 6.29
CA ASP A 10 8.65 -16.93 6.63
C ASP A 10 8.99 -15.43 6.56
N VAL A 11 8.59 -14.75 5.48
CA VAL A 11 8.76 -13.30 5.32
C VAL A 11 8.03 -12.53 6.41
N ALA A 12 6.79 -12.90 6.72
CA ALA A 12 6.01 -12.25 7.77
C ALA A 12 6.63 -12.47 9.16
N SER A 13 7.13 -13.66 9.46
CA SER A 13 7.81 -13.97 10.73
C SER A 13 9.11 -13.19 10.88
N ALA A 14 9.82 -12.95 9.77
CA ALA A 14 11.04 -12.14 9.76
C ALA A 14 10.74 -10.64 9.97
N LEU A 15 9.64 -10.13 9.41
CA LEU A 15 9.23 -8.72 9.57
C LEU A 15 8.58 -8.43 10.93
N LEU A 16 7.83 -9.39 11.47
CA LEU A 16 7.03 -9.24 12.69
C LEU A 16 7.36 -10.36 13.70
N PRO A 17 8.60 -10.39 14.23
CA PRO A 17 9.05 -11.47 15.10
C PRO A 17 8.15 -11.60 16.33
N GLY A 18 7.73 -12.84 16.63
CA GLY A 18 6.85 -13.16 17.77
C GLY A 18 5.36 -12.92 17.52
N THR A 19 4.96 -12.42 16.35
CA THR A 19 3.54 -12.28 15.99
C THR A 19 2.94 -13.63 15.62
N PRO A 20 1.81 -14.05 16.23
CA PRO A 20 1.11 -15.26 15.84
C PRO A 20 0.55 -15.16 14.41
N LEU A 21 0.78 -16.19 13.58
CA LEU A 21 0.36 -16.22 12.18
C LEU A 21 -0.74 -17.26 11.90
N ASP A 22 -1.30 -17.88 12.93
CA ASP A 22 -2.28 -18.98 12.79
C ASP A 22 -3.54 -18.59 12.01
N ASN A 23 -3.93 -17.31 12.12
CA ASN A 23 -5.09 -16.72 11.45
C ASN A 23 -4.70 -15.90 10.20
N ALA A 24 -3.45 -15.99 9.76
CA ALA A 24 -2.99 -15.23 8.60
C ALA A 24 -3.60 -15.79 7.30
N VAL A 25 -4.03 -14.89 6.41
CA VAL A 25 -4.70 -15.26 5.15
C VAL A 25 -4.11 -14.46 4.00
N VAL A 26 -4.12 -15.05 2.80
CA VAL A 26 -3.69 -14.31 1.60
C VAL A 26 -4.85 -13.48 1.08
N ALA A 27 -4.59 -12.21 0.77
CA ALA A 27 -5.53 -11.38 0.04
C ALA A 27 -5.81 -12.02 -1.34
N PRO A 28 -7.08 -12.13 -1.77
CA PRO A 28 -7.44 -12.84 -2.99
C PRO A 28 -6.88 -12.18 -4.25
N ASP A 29 -6.74 -10.85 -4.21
CA ASP A 29 -6.41 -10.03 -5.37
C ASP A 29 -5.11 -9.25 -5.18
N GLY A 30 -4.42 -8.97 -6.28
CA GLY A 30 -3.20 -8.17 -6.30
C GLY A 30 -2.30 -8.53 -7.47
N THR A 31 -2.05 -7.58 -8.37
CA THR A 31 -1.18 -7.81 -9.54
C THR A 31 0.29 -7.53 -9.24
N ILE A 32 0.56 -6.63 -8.30
CA ILE A 32 1.90 -6.12 -7.96
C ILE A 32 2.48 -6.82 -6.72
N HIS A 33 1.66 -7.12 -5.72
CA HIS A 33 2.10 -7.70 -4.45
C HIS A 33 1.32 -8.96 -4.12
N GLU A 34 1.99 -9.92 -3.47
CA GLU A 34 1.33 -10.89 -2.61
C GLU A 34 1.14 -10.24 -1.25
N VAL A 35 -0.10 -10.21 -0.76
CA VAL A 35 -0.41 -9.57 0.53
C VAL A 35 -0.88 -10.64 1.50
N LEU A 36 -0.13 -10.80 2.59
CA LEU A 36 -0.54 -11.60 3.73
C LEU A 36 -1.24 -10.69 4.74
N LEU A 37 -2.48 -11.01 5.04
CA LEU A 37 -3.32 -10.31 6.02
C LEU A 37 -3.20 -11.03 7.36
N ILE A 38 -2.85 -10.30 8.41
CA ILE A 38 -2.81 -10.76 9.80
C ILE A 38 -3.88 -9.96 10.55
N PRO A 39 -5.12 -10.50 10.68
CA PRO A 39 -6.26 -9.73 11.16
C PRO A 39 -6.00 -9.02 12.50
N GLY A 40 -6.31 -7.72 12.55
CA GLY A 40 -6.10 -6.88 13.74
C GLY A 40 -4.65 -6.52 14.04
N VAL A 41 -3.69 -6.96 13.22
CA VAL A 41 -2.26 -6.74 13.45
C VAL A 41 -1.62 -5.96 12.30
N ALA A 42 -1.57 -6.56 11.10
CA ALA A 42 -0.83 -6.00 9.99
C ALA A 42 -1.28 -6.57 8.64
N ALA A 43 -0.90 -5.89 7.57
CA ALA A 43 -0.80 -6.47 6.23
C ALA A 43 0.68 -6.48 5.80
N VAL A 44 1.19 -7.66 5.42
CA VAL A 44 2.56 -7.81 4.90
C VAL A 44 2.48 -7.83 3.38
N ARG A 45 3.08 -6.83 2.73
CA ARG A 45 3.11 -6.69 1.27
C ARG A 45 4.45 -7.19 0.76
N VAL A 46 4.42 -8.20 -0.10
CA VAL A 46 5.61 -8.81 -0.72
C VAL A 46 5.55 -8.58 -2.23
N SER A 47 6.57 -7.97 -2.82
CA SER A 47 6.62 -7.74 -4.27
C SER A 47 6.59 -9.05 -5.05
N ARG A 48 5.79 -9.13 -6.12
CA ARG A 48 5.75 -10.31 -6.99
C ARG A 48 6.95 -10.39 -7.94
N ARG A 49 7.41 -9.24 -8.44
CA ARG A 49 8.47 -9.12 -9.45
C ARG A 49 9.60 -8.20 -8.97
N PRO A 50 10.83 -8.34 -9.51
CA PRO A 50 11.96 -7.48 -9.13
C PRO A 50 11.70 -5.99 -9.39
N LEU A 51 11.02 -5.65 -10.49
CA LEU A 51 10.67 -4.26 -10.79
C LEU A 51 9.72 -3.65 -9.74
N ASP A 52 8.85 -4.47 -9.16
CA ASP A 52 7.96 -3.99 -8.10
C ASP A 52 8.74 -3.79 -6.80
N ALA A 53 9.77 -4.60 -6.55
CA ALA A 53 10.65 -4.50 -5.39
C ALA A 53 11.40 -3.17 -5.35
N THR A 54 11.88 -2.66 -6.50
CA THR A 54 12.59 -1.36 -6.55
C THR A 54 11.69 -0.17 -6.25
N SER A 55 10.40 -0.27 -6.54
CA SER A 55 9.41 0.79 -6.26
C SER A 55 8.92 0.81 -4.79
N LEU A 56 9.12 -0.29 -4.05
CA LEU A 56 8.52 -0.47 -2.73
C LEU A 56 9.04 0.50 -1.65
N PRO A 57 10.35 0.81 -1.55
CA PRO A 57 10.87 1.80 -0.61
C PRO A 57 10.22 3.17 -0.80
N ARG A 58 10.15 3.64 -2.05
CA ARG A 58 9.52 4.90 -2.42
C ARG A 58 8.05 4.95 -2.01
N ARG A 59 7.27 3.91 -2.37
CA ARG A 59 5.85 3.81 -2.00
C ARG A 59 5.62 3.78 -0.50
N THR A 60 6.50 3.11 0.24
CA THR A 60 6.46 3.06 1.71
C THR A 60 6.71 4.43 2.32
N GLU A 61 7.62 5.20 1.75
CA GLU A 61 7.91 6.56 2.20
C GLU A 61 6.76 7.54 1.93
N VAL A 62 6.06 7.39 0.80
CA VAL A 62 4.79 8.13 0.56
C VAL A 62 3.76 7.81 1.63
N LEU A 63 3.56 6.52 1.98
CA LEU A 63 2.62 6.11 3.03
C LEU A 63 3.01 6.71 4.40
N ARG A 64 4.30 6.69 4.75
CA ARG A 64 4.80 7.27 6.00
C ARG A 64 4.45 8.75 6.12
N ARG A 65 4.55 9.50 5.02
CA ARG A 65 4.22 10.94 4.98
C ARG A 65 2.72 11.18 5.04
N LEU A 66 1.93 10.40 4.29
CA LEU A 66 0.47 10.49 4.34
C LEU A 66 -0.07 10.11 5.73
N ALA A 67 0.54 9.16 6.43
CA ALA A 67 0.18 8.81 7.80
C ALA A 67 0.44 9.94 8.80
N GLY A 68 1.37 10.84 8.49
CA GLY A 68 1.60 12.07 9.26
C GLY A 68 0.72 13.25 8.83
N ALA A 69 -0.06 13.11 7.75
CA ALA A 69 -1.04 14.11 7.38
C ALA A 69 -2.31 13.90 8.21
N ASP A 70 -2.90 15.00 8.69
CA ASP A 70 -4.14 14.99 9.48
C ASP A 70 -5.37 14.72 8.58
N LEU A 71 -5.40 13.52 7.99
CA LEU A 71 -6.44 13.07 7.09
C LEU A 71 -7.66 12.60 7.90
N PRO A 72 -8.90 12.88 7.43
CA PRO A 72 -10.14 12.48 8.09
C PRO A 72 -10.43 10.96 7.96
N PHE A 73 -9.50 10.18 7.41
CA PHE A 73 -9.60 8.73 7.26
C PHE A 73 -8.26 8.05 7.55
N GLN A 74 -8.33 6.78 7.92
CA GLN A 74 -7.14 5.97 8.18
C GLN A 74 -6.39 5.67 6.88
N VAL A 75 -5.07 5.79 6.95
CA VAL A 75 -4.15 5.35 5.90
C VAL A 75 -3.22 4.28 6.45
N LEU A 76 -2.68 3.46 5.56
CA LEU A 76 -1.70 2.42 5.93
C LEU A 76 -0.44 3.08 6.50
N VAL A 77 -0.05 2.69 7.71
CA VAL A 77 1.18 3.14 8.37
C VAL A 77 2.24 2.06 8.24
N PRO A 78 3.44 2.34 7.71
CA PRO A 78 4.54 1.38 7.73
C PRO A 78 4.93 1.01 9.16
N LEU A 79 4.88 -0.29 9.50
CA LEU A 79 5.30 -0.82 10.79
C LEU A 79 6.77 -1.24 10.80
N THR A 80 7.31 -1.52 9.62
CA THR A 80 8.71 -1.92 9.41
C THR A 80 9.33 -1.08 8.31
N GLU A 81 10.66 -1.07 8.26
CA GLU A 81 11.35 -0.71 7.02
C GLU A 81 11.07 -1.75 5.92
N VAL A 82 11.40 -1.37 4.68
CA VAL A 82 11.37 -2.31 3.56
C VAL A 82 12.60 -3.23 3.65
N ILE A 83 12.36 -4.53 3.65
CA ILE A 83 13.42 -5.56 3.69
C ILE A 83 13.42 -6.35 2.38
N THR A 84 14.61 -6.62 1.86
CA THR A 84 14.81 -7.44 0.67
C THR A 84 14.99 -8.92 1.03
N PHE A 85 14.25 -9.79 0.36
CA PHE A 85 14.32 -11.24 0.43
C PHE A 85 14.65 -11.78 -0.98
N GLY A 86 15.93 -11.93 -1.29
CA GLY A 86 16.38 -12.28 -2.65
C GLY A 86 16.07 -11.16 -3.64
N GLU A 87 15.29 -11.46 -4.68
CA GLU A 87 14.86 -10.46 -5.68
C GLU A 87 13.54 -9.76 -5.31
N ARG A 88 12.95 -10.11 -4.15
CA ARG A 88 11.70 -9.54 -3.66
C ARG A 88 11.97 -8.55 -2.55
N ALA A 89 11.10 -7.55 -2.40
CA ALA A 89 11.06 -6.67 -1.24
C ALA A 89 9.74 -6.85 -0.50
N ALA A 90 9.77 -6.66 0.81
CA ALA A 90 8.59 -6.78 1.66
C ALA A 90 8.56 -5.70 2.74
N VAL A 91 7.35 -5.35 3.16
CA VAL A 91 7.09 -4.39 4.25
C VAL A 91 5.82 -4.79 4.98
N ALA A 92 5.82 -4.65 6.31
CA ALA A 92 4.61 -4.73 7.10
C ALA A 92 3.99 -3.34 7.25
N VAL A 93 2.69 -3.23 7.00
CA VAL A 93 1.90 -2.02 7.22
C VAL A 93 0.76 -2.29 8.19
N SER A 94 0.25 -1.24 8.82
CA SER A 94 -0.83 -1.33 9.80
C SER A 94 -2.07 -2.01 9.23
N TRP A 95 -2.78 -2.72 10.11
CA TRP A 95 -4.13 -3.16 9.81
C TRP A 95 -5.07 -1.94 9.70
N VAL A 96 -5.94 -1.92 8.70
CA VAL A 96 -7.03 -0.95 8.56
C VAL A 96 -8.32 -1.74 8.62
N ASP A 97 -9.15 -1.43 9.62
CA ASP A 97 -10.41 -2.13 9.82
C ASP A 97 -11.46 -1.75 8.78
N GLY A 98 -12.39 -2.69 8.58
CA GLY A 98 -13.53 -2.51 7.69
C GLY A 98 -13.54 -3.53 6.55
N THR A 99 -14.44 -3.29 5.60
CA THR A 99 -14.64 -4.14 4.43
C THR A 99 -14.53 -3.28 3.19
N GLY A 100 -13.77 -3.74 2.20
CA GLY A 100 -13.72 -3.09 0.89
C GLY A 100 -15.13 -2.96 0.30
N LEU A 101 -15.45 -1.79 -0.24
CA LEU A 101 -16.68 -1.59 -0.99
C LEU A 101 -16.62 -2.40 -2.30
N PRO A 102 -17.73 -3.03 -2.73
CA PRO A 102 -17.77 -3.72 -4.01
C PRO A 102 -17.60 -2.73 -5.17
N GLU A 103 -17.23 -3.23 -6.35
CA GLU A 103 -17.14 -2.41 -7.56
C GLU A 103 -18.47 -1.70 -7.84
N GLY A 104 -18.42 -0.42 -8.20
CA GLY A 104 -19.59 0.41 -8.44
C GLY A 104 -20.31 0.89 -7.17
N ALA A 105 -19.83 0.52 -5.97
CA ALA A 105 -20.31 1.11 -4.72
C ALA A 105 -19.51 2.37 -4.33
N GLY A 106 -20.17 3.27 -3.62
CA GLY A 106 -19.70 4.61 -3.35
C GLY A 106 -20.42 5.64 -4.22
N THR A 107 -20.72 6.80 -3.65
CA THR A 107 -21.34 7.91 -4.38
C THR A 107 -20.25 8.80 -4.99
N PRO A 108 -20.51 9.48 -6.13
CA PRO A 108 -19.59 10.47 -6.68
C PRO A 108 -19.16 11.52 -5.65
N GLU A 109 -20.06 11.92 -4.75
CA GLU A 109 -19.81 12.90 -3.69
C GLU A 109 -18.76 12.39 -2.69
N GLN A 110 -18.87 11.13 -2.25
CA GLN A 110 -17.88 10.51 -1.35
C GLN A 110 -16.50 10.40 -2.02
N VAL A 111 -16.47 10.04 -3.30
CA VAL A 111 -15.20 9.96 -4.04
C VAL A 111 -14.60 11.35 -4.21
N ALA A 112 -15.41 12.36 -4.54
CA ALA A 112 -14.96 13.75 -4.66
C ALA A 112 -14.38 14.27 -3.34
N GLU A 113 -15.01 13.97 -2.21
CA GLU A 113 -14.51 14.35 -0.88
C GLU A 113 -13.14 13.75 -0.59
N VAL A 114 -12.95 12.44 -0.85
CA VAL A 114 -11.65 11.78 -0.68
C VAL A 114 -10.59 12.40 -1.58
N LEU A 115 -10.92 12.64 -2.86
CA LEU A 115 -9.97 13.23 -3.82
C LEU A 115 -9.58 14.65 -3.43
N GLU A 116 -10.53 15.49 -3.01
CA GLU A 116 -10.25 16.86 -2.58
C GLU A 116 -9.42 16.88 -1.29
N THR A 117 -9.71 15.97 -0.36
CA THR A 117 -8.92 15.78 0.84
C THR A 117 -7.47 15.40 0.52
N VAL A 118 -7.26 14.41 -0.36
CA VAL A 118 -5.90 14.00 -0.79
C VAL A 118 -5.20 15.14 -1.52
N ARG A 119 -5.91 15.88 -2.37
CA ARG A 119 -5.38 17.05 -3.09
C ARG A 119 -4.95 18.17 -2.15
N SER A 120 -5.61 18.32 -1.00
CA SER A 120 -5.29 19.34 -0.01
C SER A 120 -3.98 19.08 0.74
N VAL A 121 -3.42 17.86 0.64
CA VAL A 121 -2.15 17.51 1.30
C VAL A 121 -1.02 18.37 0.73
N PRO A 122 -0.28 19.13 1.56
CA PRO A 122 0.80 19.98 1.08
C PRO A 122 1.90 19.20 0.36
N LEU A 123 2.17 19.59 -0.89
CA LEU A 123 3.28 19.06 -1.69
C LEU A 123 4.60 19.69 -1.23
N THR A 124 5.08 19.30 -0.06
CA THR A 124 6.42 19.70 0.42
C THR A 124 7.51 19.17 -0.51
N ASP A 125 8.65 19.87 -0.61
CA ASP A 125 9.79 19.42 -1.42
C ASP A 125 10.16 17.96 -1.13
N SER A 126 10.17 17.62 0.16
CA SER A 126 10.47 16.28 0.61
C SER A 126 9.46 15.24 0.09
N LEU A 127 8.15 15.57 0.03
CA LEU A 127 7.13 14.66 -0.51
C LEU A 127 7.29 14.54 -2.03
N MET A 128 7.60 15.64 -2.70
CA MET A 128 7.84 15.67 -4.14
C MET A 128 9.02 14.79 -4.56
N GLU A 129 10.09 14.71 -3.74
CA GLU A 129 11.23 13.81 -4.00
C GLU A 129 10.82 12.33 -4.06
N VAL A 130 9.77 11.94 -3.34
CA VAL A 130 9.34 10.54 -3.21
C VAL A 130 8.07 10.22 -3.99
N LEU A 131 7.32 11.21 -4.48
CA LEU A 131 6.19 10.99 -5.39
C LEU A 131 6.67 10.55 -6.77
N ASP A 132 5.94 9.64 -7.42
CA ASP A 132 6.33 9.06 -8.71
C ASP A 132 6.65 10.15 -9.75
N ASN A 133 7.83 10.06 -10.39
CA ASN A 133 8.30 11.07 -11.35
C ASN A 133 7.64 10.88 -12.73
N ARG A 134 6.30 10.81 -12.74
CA ARG A 134 5.50 10.72 -13.97
C ARG A 134 5.59 11.96 -14.87
N ALA A 135 6.45 12.92 -14.56
CA ALA A 135 6.82 13.99 -15.50
C ALA A 135 7.28 13.45 -16.87
N GLU A 136 7.65 12.16 -16.98
CA GLU A 136 8.02 11.50 -18.25
C GLU A 136 6.88 10.66 -18.89
N GLY A 137 5.70 10.58 -18.27
CA GLY A 137 4.54 9.85 -18.79
C GLY A 137 3.35 10.76 -19.06
N SER A 138 2.45 10.36 -19.98
CA SER A 138 1.25 11.14 -20.30
C SER A 138 0.45 11.44 -19.03
N SER A 139 0.27 12.71 -18.72
CA SER A 139 -0.60 13.13 -17.63
C SER A 139 -2.03 12.67 -17.93
N TRP A 140 -2.74 12.12 -16.93
CA TRP A 140 -4.17 11.81 -17.06
C TRP A 140 -4.98 13.02 -17.50
N SER A 141 -4.57 14.23 -17.11
CA SER A 141 -5.21 15.47 -17.57
C SER A 141 -5.03 15.75 -19.07
N ALA A 142 -3.95 15.26 -19.68
CA ALA A 142 -3.75 15.36 -21.13
C ALA A 142 -4.61 14.35 -21.89
N ILE A 143 -4.81 13.16 -21.31
CA ILE A 143 -5.66 12.11 -21.90
C ILE A 143 -7.14 12.51 -21.86
N ILE A 144 -7.60 13.14 -20.77
CA ILE A 144 -9.00 13.56 -20.61
C ILE A 144 -9.34 14.78 -21.48
N ALA A 145 -8.37 15.63 -21.81
CA ALA A 145 -8.59 16.80 -22.65
C ALA A 145 -8.70 16.48 -24.16
N GLU A 146 -8.46 15.23 -24.56
CA GLU A 146 -8.56 14.75 -25.94
C GLU A 146 -9.91 14.07 -26.27
N GLU A 147 -10.86 14.02 -25.33
CA GLU A 147 -12.27 13.62 -25.53
C GLU A 147 -13.25 14.80 -25.42
#